data_AF-A0A067DXC2-F1
#
_entry.id   AF-A0A067DXC2-F1
#
_cell.length_a   1.000
_cell.length_b   1.000
_cell.length_c   1.000
_cell.angle_alpha   90.00
_cell.angle_beta   90.00
_cell.angle_gamma   90.00
#
_symmetry.space_group_name_H-M   'P 1'
#
loop_
_entity.id
_entity.type
_entity.pdbx_description
1 polymer ?
#
loop_
_entity_poly.entity_id
_entity_poly.type
_entity_poly.pdbx_seq_one_letter_code
_entity_poly.pdbx_strand_id
1 'polypeptide(L)' 'GFQRLTSLQSLKIWNCPNLTLFPEVGLPSSLLDLYVNNCPRLKKVCKRDQGKEWPKIAHIPWVVIDGKFIYDPELEV' A
#
# COMPACT_ATOMS: atom_id res chain seq x y z
N GLY A 1 -13.28 -2.49 8.66
CA GLY A 1 -11.98 -2.22 8.02
C GLY A 1 -10.85 -2.41 9.01
N PHE A 2 -9.60 -2.18 8.59
CA PHE A 2 -8.40 -2.43 9.41
C PHE A 2 -8.12 -1.38 10.49
N GLN A 3 -8.81 -0.24 10.48
CA GLN A 3 -8.59 0.88 11.41
C GLN A 3 -8.73 0.54 12.91
N ARG A 4 -9.45 -0.52 13.29
CA ARG A 4 -9.56 -0.96 14.68
C ARG A 4 -8.38 -1.81 15.15
N LEU A 5 -7.48 -2.19 14.23
CA LEU A 5 -6.27 -2.94 14.54
C LEU A 5 -5.17 -1.97 14.98
N THR A 6 -5.35 -1.38 16.15
CA THR A 6 -4.47 -0.32 16.67
C THR A 6 -3.04 -0.80 16.94
N SER A 7 -2.79 -2.10 17.01
CA SER A 7 -1.44 -2.67 17.17
C SER A 7 -0.84 -3.23 15.86
N LEU A 8 -1.54 -3.12 14.73
CA LEU A 8 -1.05 -3.69 13.48
C LEU A 8 0.06 -2.83 12.86
N GLN A 9 1.30 -3.32 12.94
CA GLN A 9 2.47 -2.62 12.39
C GLN A 9 2.86 -3.07 10.99
N SER A 10 2.56 -4.31 10.59
CA SER A 10 2.91 -4.84 9.27
C SER A 10 1.71 -5.48 8.60
N LEU A 11 1.44 -5.09 7.35
CA LEU A 11 0.39 -5.64 6.50
C LEU A 11 1.01 -6.17 5.20
N LYS A 12 0.62 -7.40 4.85
CA LYS A 12 1.08 -8.08 3.64
C LYS A 12 -0.11 -8.51 2.80
N ILE A 13 -0.13 -8.11 1.53
CA ILE A 13 -1.17 -8.42 0.56
C ILE A 13 -0.52 -9.18 -0.60
N TRP A 14 -0.95 -10.42 -0.82
CA TRP A 14 -0.34 -11.32 -1.80
C TRP A 14 -1.39 -11.93 -2.72
N ASN A 15 -1.06 -12.03 -4.01
CA ASN A 15 -1.84 -12.77 -5.02
C ASN A 15 -3.34 -12.41 -5.05
N CYS A 16 -3.66 -11.11 -4.93
CA CYS A 16 -5.04 -10.61 -4.97
C CYS A 16 -5.30 -9.84 -6.29
N PRO A 17 -5.57 -10.55 -7.41
CA PRO A 17 -5.68 -9.92 -8.74
C PRO A 17 -6.89 -8.99 -8.89
N ASN A 18 -7.95 -9.22 -8.11
CA ASN A 18 -9.20 -8.46 -8.16
C ASN A 18 -9.25 -7.30 -7.17
N LEU A 19 -8.28 -7.20 -6.24
CA LEU A 19 -8.25 -6.14 -5.26
C LEU A 19 -7.89 -4.82 -5.94
N THR A 20 -8.79 -3.84 -5.87
CA THR A 20 -8.66 -2.54 -6.56
C THR A 20 -8.54 -1.37 -5.60
N LEU A 21 -8.89 -1.54 -4.32
CA LEU A 21 -9.06 -0.45 -3.37
C LEU A 21 -8.69 -0.93 -1.95
N PHE A 22 -8.17 -0.05 -1.13
CA PHE A 22 -8.15 -0.21 0.32
C PHE A 22 -9.53 0.13 0.91
N PRO A 23 -9.83 -0.31 2.14
CA PRO A 23 -11.06 0.08 2.84
C PRO A 23 -11.27 1.60 2.80
N GLU A 24 -12.53 2.04 2.70
CA GLU A 24 -12.89 3.47 2.63
C GLU A 24 -12.39 4.25 3.85
N VAL A 25 -12.53 3.65 5.02
CA VAL A 25 -12.00 4.17 6.29
C VAL A 25 -10.47 4.15 6.38
N GLY A 26 -9.76 3.60 5.39
CA GLY A 26 -8.30 3.55 5.35
C GLY A 26 -7.67 2.39 6.12
N LEU A 27 -6.33 2.44 6.17
CA LEU A 27 -5.47 1.53 6.93
C LEU A 27 -5.25 2.07 8.35
N PRO A 28 -4.89 1.23 9.33
CA PRO A 28 -4.64 1.67 10.70
C PRO A 28 -3.41 2.59 10.75
N SER A 29 -3.46 3.62 11.58
CA SER A 29 -2.38 4.60 11.74
C SER A 29 -1.11 4.05 12.39
N SER A 30 -1.19 2.89 13.03
CA SER A 30 -0.04 2.19 13.60
C SER A 30 0.76 1.39 12.58
N LEU A 31 0.32 1.36 11.31
CA LEU A 31 0.95 0.60 10.26
C LEU A 31 2.27 1.25 9.83
N LEU A 32 3.35 0.50 9.94
CA LEU A 32 4.72 0.89 9.59
C LEU A 32 5.15 0.26 8.26
N ASP A 33 4.71 -0.96 8.00
CA ASP A 33 5.10 -1.73 6.84
C ASP A 33 3.90 -2.19 6.00
N LEU A 34 3.96 -1.94 4.69
CA LEU A 34 3.02 -2.45 3.70
C LEU A 34 3.77 -3.15 2.57
N TYR A 35 3.45 -4.42 2.38
CA TYR A 35 3.94 -5.21 1.24
C TYR A 35 2.77 -5.60 0.35
N VAL A 36 2.84 -5.26 -0.93
CA VAL A 36 1.84 -5.64 -1.94
C VAL A 36 2.54 -6.38 -3.06
N ASN A 37 2.24 -7.66 -3.27
CA ASN A 37 2.86 -8.46 -4.32
C ASN A 37 1.82 -9.21 -5.14
N ASN A 38 2.01 -9.27 -6.45
CA ASN A 38 1.11 -9.96 -7.39
C ASN A 38 -0.34 -9.47 -7.29
N CYS A 39 -0.52 -8.16 -7.09
CA CYS A 39 -1.82 -7.50 -7.02
C CYS A 39 -1.92 -6.43 -8.12
N PRO A 40 -2.04 -6.83 -9.40
CA PRO A 40 -1.88 -5.94 -10.55
C PRO A 40 -2.85 -4.76 -10.58
N ARG A 41 -4.10 -4.94 -10.10
CA ARG A 41 -5.10 -3.86 -10.06
C ARG A 41 -4.80 -2.83 -8.96
N LEU A 42 -4.50 -3.30 -7.75
CA LEU A 42 -4.14 -2.44 -6.63
C LEU A 42 -2.86 -1.65 -6.91
N LYS A 43 -1.83 -2.30 -7.47
CA LYS A 43 -0.57 -1.65 -7.87
C LYS A 43 -0.79 -0.43 -8.76
N LYS A 44 -1.65 -0.55 -9.79
CA LYS A 44 -1.91 0.55 -10.73
C LYS A 44 -2.47 1.80 -10.04
N VAL A 45 -3.25 1.64 -8.98
CA VAL A 45 -3.89 2.75 -8.26
C VAL A 45 -3.07 3.24 -7.06
N CYS A 46 -1.99 2.57 -6.69
CA CYS A 46 -1.09 2.94 -5.59
C CYS A 46 0.14 3.73 -6.04
N LYS A 47 0.19 4.21 -7.30
CA LYS A 47 1.33 4.98 -7.81
C LYS A 47 1.58 6.20 -6.92
N ARG A 48 2.83 6.40 -6.49
CA ARG A 48 3.21 7.56 -5.66
C ARG A 48 2.82 8.87 -6.35
N ASP A 49 2.26 9.78 -5.55
CA ASP A 49 1.84 11.14 -5.91
C ASP A 49 0.77 11.26 -7.03
N GLN A 50 0.37 10.15 -7.65
CA GLN A 50 -0.55 10.13 -8.82
C GLN A 50 -1.69 9.12 -8.67
N GLY A 51 -1.51 8.10 -7.83
CA GLY A 51 -2.45 7.01 -7.66
C GLY A 51 -3.63 7.40 -6.77
N LYS A 52 -4.84 7.02 -7.17
CA LYS A 52 -6.07 7.29 -6.40
C LYS A 52 -6.00 6.76 -4.95
N GLU A 53 -5.30 5.67 -4.73
CA GLU A 53 -5.16 5.05 -3.41
C GLU A 53 -3.91 5.49 -2.66
N TRP A 54 -3.04 6.32 -3.26
CA TRP A 54 -1.84 6.85 -2.64
C TRP A 54 -2.09 7.53 -1.28
N PRO A 55 -3.11 8.41 -1.12
CA PRO A 55 -3.34 9.09 0.16
C PRO A 55 -3.58 8.13 1.33
N LYS A 56 -4.06 6.90 1.07
CA LYS A 56 -4.33 5.90 2.10
C LYS A 56 -3.07 5.18 2.59
N ILE A 57 -1.96 5.29 1.87
CA ILE A 57 -0.68 4.62 2.18
C ILE A 57 0.48 5.59 2.34
N ALA A 58 0.32 6.87 1.98
CA ALA A 58 1.37 7.89 2.03
C ALA A 58 1.93 8.17 3.45
N HIS A 59 1.17 7.85 4.50
CA HIS A 59 1.63 7.97 5.88
C HIS A 59 2.49 6.79 6.34
N ILE A 60 2.55 5.71 5.56
CA ILE A 60 3.27 4.49 5.90
C ILE A 60 4.74 4.69 5.49
N PRO A 61 5.69 4.55 6.43
CA PRO A 61 7.11 4.79 6.15
C PRO A 61 7.72 3.73 5.23
N TRP A 62 7.27 2.47 5.31
CA TRP A 62 7.82 1.40 4.50
C TRP A 62 6.76 0.76 3.60
N VAL A 63 6.81 1.08 2.29
CA VAL A 63 5.87 0.54 1.30
C VAL A 63 6.62 -0.10 0.15
N VAL A 64 6.40 -1.39 -0.05
CA VAL A 64 7.01 -2.19 -1.12
C VAL A 64 5.92 -2.79 -2.00
N ILE A 65 5.99 -2.52 -3.31
CA ILE A 65 5.04 -3.04 -4.31
C ILE A 65 5.79 -3.83 -5.38
N ASP A 66 5.49 -5.12 -5.53
CA ASP A 66 6.17 -6.05 -6.44
C ASP A 66 7.71 -5.99 -6.30
N GLY A 67 8.19 -6.02 -5.05
CA GLY A 67 9.62 -5.95 -4.72
C GLY A 67 10.27 -4.57 -4.88
N LYS A 68 9.50 -3.53 -5.25
CA LYS A 68 9.99 -2.17 -5.43
C LYS A 68 9.61 -1.27 -4.26
N PHE A 69 10.60 -0.61 -3.66
CA PHE A 69 10.35 0.38 -2.62
C PHE A 69 9.78 1.66 -3.24
N ILE A 70 8.61 2.11 -2.80
CA ILE A 70 7.88 3.17 -3.53
C ILE A 70 8.50 4.57 -3.35
N TYR A 71 9.35 4.73 -2.34
CA TYR A 71 10.09 5.97 -2.11
C TYR A 71 11.47 5.98 -2.74
N ASP A 72 11.88 4.88 -3.39
CA ASP A 72 13.15 4.80 -4.10
C ASP A 72 13.12 5.76 -5.31
N PRO A 73 13.97 6.80 -5.34
CA PRO A 73 14.00 7.78 -6.42
C PRO A 73 14.51 7.20 -7.75
N GLU A 74 15.16 6.03 -7.75
CA GLU A 74 15.78 5.43 -8.94
C GLU A 74 14.77 4.68 -9.84
N LEU A 75 13.48 4.66 -9.49
CA LEU A 75 12.43 3.95 -10.24
C LEU A 75 11.64 4.83 -11.22
N GLU A 76 12.02 6.10 -11.38
CA GLU A 76 11.41 7.04 -12.33
C GLU A 76 12.18 7.21 -13.65
N VAL A 77 13.26 6.45 -13.87
CA VAL A 77 14.02 6.39 -15.14
C VAL A 77 13.43 5.41 -16.16
#